data_AF-A0A2P5BRC0-F1
#
_entry.id   AF-A0A2P5BRC0-F1
#
_cell.length_a   1.000
_cell.length_b   1.000
_cell.length_c   1.000
_cell.angle_alpha   90.00
_cell.angle_beta   90.00
_cell.angle_gamma   90.00
#
_symmetry.space_group_name_H-M   'P 1'
#
loop_
_entity.id
_entity.type
_entity.pdbx_description
1 polymer ?
#
loop_
_entity_poly.entity_id
_entity_poly.type
_entity_poly.pdbx_seq_one_letter_code
_entity_poly.pdbx_strand_id
1 'polypeptide(L)' 'MSEQEEDLIFRMYKLVGDRWALIAGRVPGRKAEEIERFWLMRHGEVFASRRRELKAYNLYS' A
#
# COMPACT_ATOMS: atom_id res chain seq x y z
N MET A 1 10.41 -6.10 -7.68
CA MET A 1 10.43 -4.69 -7.27
C MET A 1 11.88 -4.28 -7.17
N SER A 2 12.32 -3.32 -7.99
CA SER A 2 13.66 -2.76 -7.89
C SER A 2 13.72 -1.74 -6.76
N GLU A 3 14.90 -1.47 -6.21
CA GLU A 3 15.10 -0.51 -5.13
C GLU A 3 14.54 0.89 -5.47
N GLN A 4 14.64 1.31 -6.74
CA GLN A 4 14.07 2.58 -7.21
C GLN A 4 12.53 2.57 -7.20
N GLU A 5 11.92 1.46 -7.64
CA GLU A 5 10.47 1.30 -7.57
C GLU A 5 10.02 1.28 -6.08
N GLU A 6 10.78 0.64 -5.19
CA GLU A 6 10.47 0.55 -3.76
C GLU A 6 10.52 1.91 -3.05
N ASP A 7 11.57 2.69 -3.30
CA ASP A 7 11.71 4.05 -2.76
C ASP A 7 10.59 4.98 -3.27
N LEU A 8 10.21 4.84 -4.55
CA LEU A 8 9.10 5.59 -5.11
C LEU A 8 7.77 5.21 -4.46
N ILE A 9 7.48 3.91 -4.30
CA ILE A 9 6.27 3.45 -3.60
C ILE A 9 6.26 3.96 -2.15
N PHE A 10 7.39 3.90 -1.45
CA PHE A 10 7.49 4.38 -0.07
C PHE A 10 7.20 5.88 0.05
N ARG A 11 7.83 6.71 -0.79
CA ARG A 11 7.58 8.16 -0.81
C ARG A 11 6.14 8.48 -1.19
N MET A 12 5.57 7.79 -2.17
CA MET A 12 4.18 7.99 -2.58
C MET A 12 3.21 7.56 -1.48
N TYR A 13 3.44 6.41 -0.84
CA TYR A 13 2.60 5.94 0.27
C TYR A 13 2.60 6.93 1.44
N LYS A 14 3.76 7.53 1.77
CA LYS A 14 3.85 8.60 2.78
C LYS A 14 2.99 9.82 2.44
N LEU A 15 2.82 10.14 1.15
CA LEU A 15 2.08 11.31 0.68
C LEU A 15 0.59 11.04 0.53
N VAL A 16 0.22 9.91 -0.07
CA VAL A 16 -1.16 9.63 -0.47
C VAL A 16 -1.82 8.47 0.26
N GLY A 17 -1.09 7.75 1.12
CA GLY A 17 -1.59 6.56 1.79
C GLY A 17 -1.74 5.37 0.85
N ASP A 18 -2.76 4.55 1.10
CA ASP A 18 -3.10 3.31 0.39
C ASP A 18 -3.83 3.54 -0.95
N ARG A 19 -3.65 4.71 -1.57
CA ARG A 19 -4.20 5.03 -2.89
C ARG A 19 -3.39 4.36 -4.01
N TRP A 20 -3.40 3.03 -4.05
CA TRP A 20 -2.54 2.21 -4.91
C TRP A 20 -2.69 2.50 -6.41
N ALA A 21 -3.91 2.82 -6.88
CA ALA A 21 -4.14 3.22 -8.26
C ALA A 21 -3.35 4.50 -8.65
N LEU A 22 -3.25 5.46 -7.73
CA LEU A 22 -2.49 6.69 -7.94
C LEU A 22 -0.98 6.41 -7.93
N ILE A 23 -0.53 5.53 -7.03
CA ILE A 23 0.87 5.12 -6.94
C ILE A 23 1.30 4.34 -8.19
N ALA A 24 0.48 3.38 -8.65
CA ALA A 24 0.72 2.60 -9.87
C ALA A 24 0.83 3.48 -11.12
N GLY A 25 0.06 4.57 -11.20
CA GLY A 25 0.19 5.57 -12.27
C GLY A 25 1.58 6.24 -12.33
N ARG A 26 2.43 6.08 -11.31
CA ARG A 26 3.80 6.61 -11.26
C ARG A 26 4.88 5.53 -11.38
N VAL A 27 4.52 4.25 -11.37
CA VAL A 27 5.46 3.13 -11.49
C VAL A 27 5.16 2.38 -12.80
N PRO A 28 5.85 2.70 -13.90
CA PRO A 28 5.57 2.12 -15.21
C PRO A 28 5.60 0.58 -15.18
N GLY A 29 4.59 -0.05 -15.76
CA GLY A 29 4.52 -1.53 -15.84
C GLY A 29 4.09 -2.22 -14.54
N ARG A 30 3.75 -1.48 -13.47
CA ARG A 30 3.19 -2.04 -12.25
C ARG A 30 1.71 -1.79 -12.14
N LYS A 31 0.98 -2.81 -11.70
CA LYS A 31 -0.43 -2.68 -11.35
C LYS A 31 -0.58 -2.32 -9.87
N ALA A 32 -1.70 -1.70 -9.55
CA ALA A 32 -2.02 -1.28 -8.19
C ALA A 32 -2.01 -2.47 -7.21
N GLU A 33 -2.52 -3.63 -7.65
CA GLU A 33 -2.62 -4.84 -6.84
C GLU A 33 -1.24 -5.44 -6.54
N GLU A 34 -0.30 -5.31 -7.47
CA GLU A 34 1.09 -5.77 -7.27
C GLU A 34 1.81 -4.91 -6.24
N ILE A 35 1.63 -3.59 -6.31
CA ILE A 35 2.17 -2.61 -5.36
C ILE A 35 1.57 -2.82 -3.98
N GLU A 36 0.25 -3.00 -3.89
CA GLU A 36 -0.43 -3.30 -2.64
C GLU A 36 0.13 -4.60 -2.03
N ARG A 37 0.19 -5.68 -2.81
CA ARG A 37 0.72 -6.96 -2.33
C ARG A 37 2.17 -6.84 -1.85
N PHE A 38 3.01 -6.14 -2.61
CA PHE A 38 4.39 -5.87 -2.22
C PHE A 38 4.47 -5.15 -0.87
N TRP A 39 3.68 -4.08 -0.70
CA TRP A 39 3.65 -3.30 0.52
C TRP A 39 3.15 -4.12 1.72
N LEU A 40 2.10 -4.93 1.52
CA LEU A 40 1.56 -5.81 2.54
C LEU A 40 2.49 -6.96 2.93
N MET A 41 3.26 -7.50 1.99
CA MET A 41 4.26 -8.52 2.32
C MET A 41 5.43 -7.91 3.10
N ARG A 42 5.83 -6.68 2.78
CA ARG A 42 6.97 -6.00 3.41
C ARG A 42 6.65 -5.34 4.75
N HIS A 43 5.42 -4.90 4.95
CA HIS A 43 4.97 -4.18 6.15
C HIS A 43 3.81 -4.89 6.88
N GLY A 44 3.58 -6.17 6.58
CA GLY A 44 2.37 -6.91 6.90
C GLY A 44 1.97 -6.98 8.36
N GLU A 45 2.91 -7.01 9.30
CA GLU A 45 2.59 -7.03 10.74
C GLU A 45 1.93 -5.72 11.19
N VAL A 46 2.42 -4.58 10.68
CA VAL A 46 1.87 -3.24 10.99
C VAL A 46 0.48 -3.07 10.38
N PHE A 47 0.27 -3.60 9.17
CA PHE A 47 -1.01 -3.46 8.45
C PHE A 47 -2.06 -4.50 8.79
N ALA A 48 -1.68 -5.70 9.24
CA ALA A 48 -2.62 -6.69 9.77
C ALA A 48 -3.39 -6.12 10.97
N SER A 49 -2.74 -5.28 11.76
CA SER A 49 -3.36 -4.54 12.87
C SER A 49 -4.32 -3.46 12.35
N ARG A 50 -3.88 -2.60 11.40
CA ARG A 50 -4.72 -1.53 10.82
C ARG A 50 -5.95 -2.02 10.05
N ARG A 51 -5.85 -3.13 9.30
CA ARG A 51 -7.01 -3.74 8.63
C ARG A 51 -8.03 -4.31 9.60
N ARG A 52 -7.57 -4.90 10.71
CA ARG A 52 -8.48 -5.37 11.78
C ARG A 52 -9.23 -4.20 12.40
N GLU A 53 -8.54 -3.08 12.60
CA GLU A 53 -9.08 -1.86 13.17
C GLU A 53 -10.12 -1.19 12.24
N LEU A 54 -9.84 -1.06 10.94
CA LEU A 54 -10.79 -0.55 9.95
C LEU A 54 -12.01 -1.47 9.77
N LYS A 55 -11.82 -2.80 9.78
CA LYS A 55 -12.94 -3.75 9.80
C LYS A 55 -13.81 -3.59 11.05
N ALA A 56 -13.18 -3.40 12.22
CA ALA A 56 -13.92 -3.16 13.46
C ALA A 56 -14.72 -1.86 13.37
N TYR A 57 -14.11 -0.76 12.93
CA TYR A 57 -14.79 0.53 12.79
C TYR A 57 -16.03 0.47 11.88
N ASN A 58 -15.93 -0.19 10.72
CA ASN A 58 -17.06 -0.37 9.80
C ASN A 58 -18.13 -1.36 10.29
N LEU A 59 -17.84 -2.22 11.27
CA LEU A 59 -18.82 -3.13 11.87
C LEU A 59 -19.63 -2.47 13.00
N TYR A 60 -19.16 -1.34 13.52
CA TYR A 60 -19.79 -0.61 14.63
C TYR A 60 -20.32 0.79 14.21
N SER A 61 -20.29 1.12 12.91
CA SER A 61 -20.89 2.32 12.31
C SER A 61 -22.09 1.97 11.44
#